data_AF-A0A6M0G968-F1
#
_entry.id   AF-A0A6M0G968-F1
#
_cell.length_a   1.000
_cell.length_b   1.000
_cell.length_c   1.000
_cell.angle_alpha   90.00
_cell.angle_beta   90.00
_cell.angle_gamma   90.00
#
_symmetry.space_group_name_H-M   'P 1'
#
loop_
_entity.id
_entity.type
_entity.pdbx_description
1 polymer ?
#
loop_
_entity_poly.entity_id
_entity_poly.type
_entity_poly.pdbx_seq_one_letter_code
_entity_poly.pdbx_strand_id
1 'polypeptide(L)'
;MIIAWLLAGIGLPLSIYCEFKESNTWLFYFRIYPHMILFPLLFLGTAFLSVHQAITLVINKQKILRTTVVILCLSTWLLCIELTSDNMMLFEFNKTANTTIKVPVEIINEIKKMPNIIIDTKKIINEEKIIIKKSDIEQSLQKYIKHKSNLKEEEKKGYHEFMKLSLSYKTWKTTSQNQWSSFNRWLYASAFFIIVTGSSINISLIFLHSRQQLRNHSQYIYHLAVSSLLFIAWMPLRVYYNISTKNILFGSDFVVGNMDIFAWIIFPIYLISLILKIYKIRQDWNAIIIISIIGTCLPLIGIFKTKWIDVTFGLNSTPITWIIGLLLGWLIFYVFDKRAKH
;
A
#
# COMPACT_ATOMS: atom_id res chain seq x y z
N MET A 1 -1.25 -10.47 16.77
CA MET A 1 -1.83 -9.21 16.26
C MET A 1 -1.01 -7.99 16.71
N ILE A 2 -0.71 -7.81 18.00
CA ILE A 2 0.19 -6.72 18.47
C ILE A 2 1.57 -6.81 17.81
N ILE A 3 2.22 -7.97 17.82
CA ILE A 3 3.52 -8.17 17.15
C ILE A 3 3.44 -7.83 15.65
N ALA A 4 2.36 -8.22 14.97
CA ALA A 4 2.15 -7.93 13.57
C ALA A 4 1.97 -6.42 13.30
N TRP A 5 1.28 -5.70 14.19
CA TRP A 5 1.20 -4.24 14.13
C TRP A 5 2.56 -3.58 14.40
N LEU A 6 3.31 -4.03 15.41
CA LEU A 6 4.65 -3.49 15.68
C LEU A 6 5.58 -3.68 14.49
N LEU A 7 5.54 -4.84 13.83
CA LEU A 7 6.35 -5.11 12.64
C LEU A 7 5.95 -4.23 11.45
N ALA A 8 4.67 -4.19 11.11
CA ALA A 8 4.20 -3.50 9.90
C ALA A 8 4.00 -1.99 10.09
N GLY A 9 3.44 -1.57 11.23
CA GLY A 9 3.07 -0.19 11.52
C GLY A 9 4.18 0.65 12.15
N ILE A 10 5.19 0.03 12.78
CA ILE A 10 6.31 0.75 13.40
C ILE A 10 7.64 0.32 12.76
N GLY A 11 7.88 -0.99 12.63
CA GLY A 11 9.12 -1.55 12.11
C GLY A 11 9.46 -1.06 10.70
N LEU A 12 8.50 -1.11 9.77
CA LEU A 12 8.68 -0.65 8.39
C LEU A 12 8.94 0.87 8.30
N PRO A 13 8.13 1.77 8.90
CA PRO A 13 8.45 3.20 8.95
C PRO A 13 9.83 3.52 9.56
N LEU A 14 10.20 2.84 10.66
CA LEU A 14 11.50 3.04 11.30
C LEU A 14 12.65 2.55 10.43
N SER A 15 12.52 1.41 9.76
CA SER A 15 13.58 0.90 8.90
C SER A 15 13.84 1.83 7.71
N ILE A 16 12.79 2.40 7.12
CA ILE A 16 12.89 3.41 6.06
C ILE A 16 13.59 4.66 6.57
N TYR A 17 13.23 5.12 7.78
CA TYR A 17 13.92 6.26 8.39
C TYR A 17 15.39 5.94 8.61
N CYS A 18 15.72 4.83 9.28
CA CYS A 18 17.10 4.44 9.55
C CYS A 18 17.93 4.25 8.27
N GLU A 19 17.36 3.62 7.25
CA GLU A 19 18.06 3.41 5.99
C GLU A 19 18.22 4.73 5.23
N PHE A 20 17.19 5.57 5.11
CA PHE A 20 17.21 6.73 4.20
C PHE A 20 17.33 8.10 4.88
N LYS A 21 17.69 8.14 6.17
CA LYS A 21 17.88 9.39 6.93
C LYS A 21 18.95 10.29 6.33
N GLU A 22 20.11 9.72 5.99
CA GLU A 22 21.29 10.48 5.53
C GLU A 22 21.06 11.21 4.21
N SER A 23 20.28 10.62 3.31
CA SER A 23 19.93 11.24 2.03
C SER A 23 18.68 12.13 2.10
N ASN A 24 18.05 12.24 3.28
CA ASN A 24 16.76 12.91 3.49
C ASN A 24 15.64 12.46 2.54
N THR A 25 15.78 11.26 1.95
CA THR A 25 14.83 10.71 0.97
C THR A 25 13.74 9.86 1.64
N TRP A 26 13.83 9.61 2.95
CA TRP A 26 12.82 8.84 3.67
C TRP A 26 11.40 9.45 3.52
N LEU A 27 11.23 10.77 3.59
CA LEU A 27 9.93 11.43 3.36
C LEU A 27 9.41 11.21 1.94
N PHE A 28 10.31 11.13 0.97
CA PHE A 28 9.98 10.89 -0.41
C PHE A 28 9.41 9.48 -0.61
N TYR A 29 9.91 8.46 0.10
CA TYR A 29 9.32 7.12 0.10
C TYR A 29 7.91 7.09 0.68
N PHE A 30 7.63 7.86 1.74
CA PHE A 30 6.29 7.96 2.32
C PHE A 30 5.28 8.57 1.34
N ARG A 31 5.72 9.49 0.48
CA ARG A 31 4.89 10.09 -0.58
C ARG A 31 4.64 9.13 -1.74
N ILE A 32 5.65 8.36 -2.12
CA ILE A 32 5.57 7.44 -3.26
C ILE A 32 4.73 6.21 -2.89
N TYR A 33 4.89 5.67 -1.68
CA TYR A 33 4.25 4.41 -1.24
C TYR A 33 3.36 4.55 0.00
N PRO A 34 2.39 5.48 0.03
CA PRO A 34 1.66 5.80 1.25
C PRO A 34 0.76 4.65 1.72
N HIS A 35 0.24 3.83 0.79
CA HIS A 35 -0.58 2.67 1.12
C HIS A 35 0.19 1.51 1.77
N MET A 36 1.53 1.48 1.65
CA MET A 36 2.37 0.48 2.33
C MET A 36 2.99 1.02 3.61
N ILE A 37 3.16 2.33 3.73
CA ILE A 37 3.88 2.93 4.86
C ILE A 37 2.90 3.64 5.81
N LEU A 38 2.15 4.61 5.29
CA LEU A 38 1.23 5.42 6.09
C LEU A 38 -0.01 4.64 6.51
N PHE A 39 -0.53 3.75 5.67
CA PHE A 39 -1.68 2.94 6.07
C PHE A 39 -1.38 2.04 7.28
N PRO A 40 -0.31 1.20 7.28
CA PRO A 40 0.02 0.41 8.45
C PRO A 40 0.31 1.22 9.70
N LEU A 41 0.98 2.37 9.51
CA LEU A 41 1.25 3.30 10.59
C LEU A 41 -0.06 3.77 11.24
N LEU A 42 -0.96 4.36 10.46
CA LEU A 42 -2.13 5.07 10.98
C LEU A 42 -3.30 4.17 11.41
N PHE A 43 -3.56 3.06 10.69
CA PHE A 43 -4.85 2.34 10.82
C PHE A 43 -4.73 0.86 11.20
N LEU A 44 -3.60 0.21 10.94
CA LEU A 44 -3.51 -1.24 11.08
C LEU A 44 -3.61 -1.71 12.54
N GLY A 45 -3.04 -0.96 13.48
CA GLY A 45 -3.09 -1.28 14.90
C GLY A 45 -4.52 -1.30 15.44
N THR A 46 -5.29 -0.24 15.19
CA THR A 46 -6.70 -0.14 15.59
C THR A 46 -7.56 -1.16 14.86
N ALA A 47 -7.32 -1.39 13.56
CA ALA A 47 -8.04 -2.41 12.80
C ALA A 47 -7.84 -3.81 13.42
N PHE A 48 -6.61 -4.15 13.81
CA PHE A 48 -6.29 -5.41 14.44
C PHE A 48 -6.86 -5.58 15.84
N LEU A 49 -6.87 -4.52 16.64
CA LEU A 49 -7.54 -4.55 17.94
C LEU A 49 -9.04 -4.81 17.77
N SER A 50 -9.69 -4.14 16.83
CA SER A 50 -11.10 -4.38 16.50
C SER A 50 -11.35 -5.81 16.01
N VAL A 51 -10.54 -6.33 15.08
CA VAL A 51 -10.67 -7.73 14.61
C VAL A 51 -10.48 -8.70 15.76
N HIS A 52 -9.49 -8.46 16.64
CA HIS A 52 -9.27 -9.28 17.82
C HIS A 52 -10.51 -9.32 18.74
N GLN A 53 -11.09 -8.15 19.03
CA GLN A 53 -12.31 -8.04 19.83
C GLN A 53 -13.51 -8.73 19.16
N ALA A 54 -13.64 -8.68 17.83
CA ALA A 54 -14.66 -9.45 17.13
C ALA A 54 -14.46 -10.97 17.30
N ILE A 55 -13.22 -11.46 17.24
CA ILE A 55 -12.89 -12.88 17.43
C ILE A 55 -13.19 -13.36 18.85
N THR A 56 -12.93 -12.54 19.89
CA THR A 56 -13.19 -12.94 21.28
C THR A 56 -14.67 -13.10 21.60
N LEU A 57 -15.55 -12.46 20.82
CA LEU A 57 -17.00 -12.54 20.94
C LEU A 57 -17.61 -13.79 20.26
N VAL A 58 -16.83 -14.54 19.50
CA VAL A 58 -17.28 -15.80 18.86
C VAL A 58 -17.16 -16.97 19.84
N ILE A 59 -18.26 -17.72 20.00
CA ILE A 59 -18.36 -18.84 20.95
C ILE A 59 -17.52 -20.04 20.48
N ASN A 60 -17.69 -20.49 19.23
CA ASN A 60 -16.93 -21.61 18.66
C ASN A 60 -15.91 -21.12 17.62
N LYS A 61 -14.62 -21.25 17.96
CA LYS A 61 -13.50 -20.76 17.16
C LYS A 61 -12.95 -21.77 16.15
N GLN A 62 -13.46 -23.01 16.11
CA GLN A 62 -12.94 -24.05 15.22
C GLN A 62 -13.06 -23.66 13.74
N LYS A 63 -14.18 -23.04 13.34
CA LYS A 63 -14.38 -22.53 11.98
C LYS A 63 -13.38 -21.43 11.63
N ILE A 64 -13.14 -20.50 12.56
CA ILE A 64 -12.14 -19.43 12.38
C ILE A 64 -10.77 -20.04 12.11
N LEU A 65 -10.33 -21.00 12.94
CA LEU A 65 -9.03 -21.64 12.78
C LEU A 65 -8.86 -22.27 11.40
N ARG A 66 -9.84 -23.04 10.92
CA ARG A 66 -9.81 -23.67 9.59
C ARG A 66 -9.74 -22.62 8.48
N THR A 67 -10.56 -21.57 8.55
CA THR A 67 -10.55 -20.51 7.54
C THR A 67 -9.25 -19.70 7.57
N THR A 68 -8.66 -19.48 8.75
CA THR A 68 -7.36 -18.80 8.86
C THR A 68 -6.25 -19.54 8.10
N VAL A 69 -6.22 -20.88 8.13
CA VAL A 69 -5.24 -21.66 7.34
C VAL A 69 -5.37 -21.39 5.85
N VAL A 70 -6.60 -21.41 5.32
CA VAL A 70 -6.87 -21.12 3.90
C VAL A 70 -6.46 -19.69 3.54
N ILE A 71 -6.76 -18.72 4.41
CA ILE A 71 -6.37 -17.32 4.23
C ILE A 71 -4.84 -17.18 4.20
N LEU A 72 -4.12 -17.90 5.06
CA LEU A 72 -2.66 -17.84 5.08
C LEU A 72 -2.09 -18.35 3.75
N CYS A 73 -2.58 -19.48 3.22
CA CYS A 73 -2.16 -19.98 1.91
C CYS A 73 -2.44 -18.97 0.78
N LEU A 74 -3.64 -18.38 0.75
CA LEU A 74 -4.00 -17.35 -0.23
C LEU A 74 -3.08 -16.12 -0.10
N SER A 75 -2.81 -15.69 1.12
CA SER A 75 -1.98 -14.51 1.40
C SER A 75 -0.52 -14.74 1.00
N THR A 76 0.01 -15.96 1.20
CA THR A 76 1.34 -16.34 0.71
C THR A 76 1.39 -16.33 -0.81
N TRP A 77 0.36 -16.87 -1.48
CA TRP A 77 0.32 -16.85 -2.95
C TRP A 77 0.29 -15.41 -3.50
N LEU A 78 -0.55 -14.54 -2.93
CA LEU A 78 -0.59 -13.12 -3.30
C LEU A 78 0.73 -12.40 -3.01
N LEU A 79 1.41 -12.74 -1.91
CA LEU A 79 2.73 -12.21 -1.60
C LEU A 79 3.77 -12.59 -2.66
N CYS A 80 3.75 -13.83 -3.18
CA CYS A 80 4.65 -14.23 -4.26
C CYS A 80 4.43 -13.42 -5.54
N ILE A 81 3.18 -13.13 -5.90
CA ILE A 81 2.86 -12.26 -7.03
C ILE A 81 3.40 -10.85 -6.80
N GLU A 82 3.18 -10.31 -5.61
CA GLU A 82 3.59 -8.96 -5.26
C GLU A 82 5.13 -8.80 -5.25
N LEU A 83 5.86 -9.75 -4.66
CA LEU A 83 7.34 -9.75 -4.60
C LEU A 83 8.03 -9.95 -5.96
N THR A 84 7.30 -10.41 -6.97
CA THR A 84 7.79 -10.57 -8.34
C THR A 84 7.30 -9.46 -9.26
N SER A 85 6.62 -8.45 -8.72
CA SER A 85 6.09 -7.30 -9.46
C SER A 85 7.05 -6.11 -9.44
N ASP A 86 6.95 -5.28 -10.47
CA ASP A 86 7.81 -4.10 -10.66
C ASP A 86 7.40 -2.91 -9.76
N ASN A 87 6.21 -3.00 -9.13
CA ASN A 87 5.53 -1.88 -8.46
C ASN A 87 6.34 -1.27 -7.31
N MET A 88 7.04 -2.11 -6.55
CA MET A 88 7.74 -1.72 -5.33
C MET A 88 9.26 -1.78 -5.45
N MET A 89 9.79 -2.06 -6.65
CA MET A 89 11.22 -2.31 -6.83
C MET A 89 12.11 -1.16 -6.33
N LEU A 90 11.71 0.10 -6.49
CA LEU A 90 12.44 1.25 -5.94
C LEU A 90 12.62 1.16 -4.42
N PHE A 91 11.58 0.68 -3.72
CA PHE A 91 11.57 0.46 -2.28
C PHE A 91 12.45 -0.72 -1.86
N GLU A 92 12.56 -1.73 -2.71
CA GLU A 92 13.29 -2.96 -2.43
C GLU A 92 14.80 -2.85 -2.61
N PHE A 93 15.29 -1.82 -3.30
CA PHE A 93 16.73 -1.63 -3.50
C PHE A 93 17.44 -1.16 -2.23
N ASN A 94 18.61 -1.71 -1.95
CA ASN A 94 19.54 -1.11 -0.97
C ASN A 94 20.26 0.12 -1.55
N LYS A 95 20.88 0.92 -0.68
CA LYS A 95 21.56 2.16 -1.07
C LYS A 95 22.58 2.02 -2.21
N THR A 96 23.29 0.89 -2.27
CA THR A 96 24.40 0.67 -3.20
C THR A 96 24.01 -0.15 -4.43
N ALA A 97 22.72 -0.47 -4.58
CA ALA A 97 22.22 -1.34 -5.63
C ALA A 97 22.61 -0.79 -7.00
N ASN A 98 23.35 -1.61 -7.75
CA ASN A 98 23.73 -1.33 -9.12
C ASN A 98 23.66 -2.61 -9.97
N THR A 99 23.40 -2.44 -11.25
CA THR A 99 23.42 -3.52 -12.23
C THR A 99 23.77 -2.97 -13.61
N THR A 100 24.18 -3.85 -14.52
CA THR A 100 24.41 -3.51 -15.92
C THR A 100 23.67 -4.50 -16.79
N ILE A 101 22.81 -4.01 -17.66
CA ILE A 101 21.99 -4.83 -18.55
C ILE A 101 22.30 -4.54 -20.01
N LYS A 102 22.19 -5.58 -20.85
CA LYS A 102 22.19 -5.42 -22.30
C LYS A 102 20.78 -5.09 -22.77
N VAL A 103 20.63 -4.07 -23.62
CA VAL A 103 19.33 -3.55 -24.06
C VAL A 103 19.33 -3.37 -25.58
N PRO A 104 18.21 -3.65 -26.28
CA PRO A 104 18.06 -3.34 -27.70
C PRO A 104 18.37 -1.87 -28.03
N VAL A 105 18.95 -1.64 -29.22
CA VAL A 105 19.39 -0.32 -29.69
C VAL A 105 18.22 0.65 -29.79
N GLU A 106 17.01 0.17 -30.11
CA GLU A 106 15.80 0.98 -30.20
C GLU A 106 15.46 1.62 -28.85
N ILE A 107 15.54 0.86 -27.76
CA ILE A 107 15.25 1.36 -26.41
C ILE A 107 16.35 2.32 -25.95
N ILE A 108 17.61 2.04 -26.29
CA ILE A 108 18.73 2.95 -26.02
C ILE A 108 18.51 4.30 -26.72
N ASN A 109 18.04 4.28 -27.97
CA ASN A 109 17.76 5.50 -28.72
C ASN A 109 16.62 6.30 -28.10
N GLU A 110 15.58 5.65 -27.55
CA GLU A 110 14.52 6.33 -26.80
C GLU A 110 15.07 6.95 -25.50
N ILE A 111 15.87 6.23 -24.72
CA ILE A 111 16.46 6.74 -23.47
C ILE A 111 17.40 7.92 -23.74
N LYS A 112 18.15 7.91 -24.85
CA LYS A 112 19.02 9.03 -25.25
C LYS A 112 18.28 10.35 -25.50
N LYS A 113 16.97 10.31 -25.79
CA LYS A 113 16.15 11.52 -25.94
C LYS A 113 15.90 12.22 -24.62
N MET A 114 16.10 11.55 -23.48
CA MET A 114 15.95 12.17 -22.17
C MET A 114 17.01 13.26 -21.97
N PRO A 115 16.63 14.46 -21.52
CA PRO A 115 17.58 15.56 -21.38
C PRO A 115 18.51 15.34 -20.20
N ASN A 116 19.76 15.80 -20.34
CA ASN A 116 20.82 15.71 -19.33
C ASN A 116 20.44 16.31 -17.97
N ILE A 117 19.47 17.23 -17.95
CA ILE A 117 18.94 17.78 -16.70
C ILE A 117 18.32 16.69 -15.82
N ILE A 118 17.69 15.67 -16.40
CA ILE A 118 17.09 14.55 -15.66
C ILE A 118 18.17 13.56 -15.25
N ILE A 119 18.92 13.04 -16.22
CA ILE A 119 20.03 12.12 -16.00
C ILE A 119 21.04 12.27 -17.14
N ASP A 120 22.33 12.13 -16.83
CA ASP A 120 23.39 12.17 -17.82
C ASP A 120 23.44 10.84 -18.58
N THR A 121 22.79 10.80 -19.75
CA THR A 121 22.66 9.57 -20.55
C THR A 121 24.01 9.03 -21.02
N LYS A 122 25.03 9.89 -21.16
CA LYS A 122 26.39 9.49 -21.52
C LYS A 122 27.10 8.71 -20.42
N LYS A 123 26.71 8.90 -19.16
CA LYS A 123 27.30 8.19 -18.01
C LYS A 123 26.67 6.82 -17.77
N ILE A 124 25.40 6.65 -18.13
CA ILE A 124 24.65 5.41 -17.88
C ILE A 124 24.63 4.48 -19.10
N ILE A 125 24.83 5.00 -20.31
CA ILE A 125 24.84 4.20 -21.54
C ILE A 125 26.28 3.94 -21.96
N ASN A 126 26.63 2.67 -22.08
CA ASN A 126 27.88 2.21 -22.66
C ASN A 126 27.58 1.21 -23.78
N GLU A 127 27.70 1.65 -25.04
CA GLU A 127 27.34 0.88 -26.24
C GLU A 127 25.89 0.35 -26.17
N GLU A 128 25.72 -0.98 -26.11
CA GLU A 128 24.44 -1.69 -25.98
C GLU A 128 24.08 -2.01 -24.52
N LYS A 129 24.80 -1.44 -23.56
CA LYS A 129 24.61 -1.69 -22.13
C LYS A 129 24.16 -0.43 -21.40
N ILE A 130 23.28 -0.63 -20.43
CA ILE A 130 22.84 0.42 -19.51
C ILE A 130 23.28 0.04 -18.11
N ILE A 131 24.02 0.95 -17.47
CA ILE A 131 24.41 0.91 -16.07
C ILE A 131 23.29 1.57 -15.27
N ILE A 132 22.69 0.81 -14.36
CA ILE A 132 21.56 1.23 -13.55
C ILE A 132 22.01 1.26 -12.09
N LYS A 133 21.91 2.41 -11.44
CA LYS A 133 22.20 2.58 -10.00
C LYS A 133 21.00 3.16 -9.29
N LYS A 134 20.73 2.72 -8.06
CA LYS A 134 19.64 3.26 -7.24
C LYS A 134 19.70 4.78 -7.11
N SER A 135 20.89 5.33 -6.84
CA SER A 135 21.12 6.77 -6.72
C SER A 135 20.64 7.54 -7.95
N ASP A 136 20.89 6.98 -9.14
CA ASP A 136 20.58 7.61 -10.41
C ASP A 136 19.07 7.54 -10.69
N ILE A 137 18.40 6.46 -10.28
CA ILE A 137 16.94 6.31 -10.33
C ILE A 137 16.25 7.32 -9.39
N GLU A 138 16.70 7.44 -8.14
CA GLU A 138 16.12 8.38 -7.18
C GLU A 138 16.31 9.83 -7.65
N GLN A 139 17.51 10.15 -8.14
CA GLN A 139 17.83 11.48 -8.64
C GLN A 139 17.02 11.81 -9.90
N SER A 140 16.94 10.89 -10.87
CA SER A 140 16.17 11.11 -12.09
C SER A 140 14.70 11.34 -11.78
N LEU A 141 14.12 10.56 -10.85
CA LEU A 141 12.74 10.70 -10.42
C LEU A 141 12.46 12.06 -9.77
N GLN A 142 13.32 12.51 -8.85
CA GLN A 142 13.16 13.83 -8.21
C GLN A 142 13.24 14.97 -9.24
N LYS A 143 14.20 14.91 -10.16
CA LYS A 143 14.35 15.92 -11.20
C LYS A 143 13.21 15.87 -12.22
N TYR A 144 12.72 14.69 -12.57
CA TYR A 144 11.56 14.52 -13.43
C TYR A 144 10.32 15.16 -12.81
N ILE A 145 10.04 14.90 -11.52
CA ILE A 145 8.92 15.54 -10.82
C ILE A 145 9.00 17.07 -10.89
N LYS A 146 10.20 17.65 -10.78
CA LYS A 146 10.43 19.10 -10.85
C LYS A 146 10.30 19.68 -12.26
N HIS A 147 10.67 18.93 -13.29
CA HIS A 147 10.79 19.45 -14.67
C HIS A 147 9.74 18.90 -15.65
N LYS A 148 8.91 17.93 -15.26
CA LYS A 148 7.98 17.22 -16.16
C LYS A 148 7.03 18.10 -16.97
N SER A 149 6.68 19.30 -16.48
CA SER A 149 5.82 20.25 -17.18
C SER A 149 6.48 20.85 -18.43
N ASN A 150 7.81 20.87 -18.45
CA ASN A 150 8.60 21.52 -19.49
C ASN A 150 9.22 20.51 -20.48
N LEU A 151 8.98 19.21 -20.26
CA LEU A 151 9.49 18.14 -21.10
C LEU A 151 8.55 17.87 -22.27
N LYS A 152 9.13 17.61 -23.44
CA LYS A 152 8.41 17.11 -24.62
C LYS A 152 7.98 15.66 -24.41
N GLU A 153 6.95 15.20 -25.13
CA GLU A 153 6.44 13.83 -25.00
C GLU A 153 7.51 12.77 -25.31
N GLU A 154 8.40 13.03 -26.27
CA GLU A 154 9.51 12.12 -26.57
C GLU A 154 10.53 12.00 -25.42
N GLU A 155 10.78 13.10 -24.71
CA GLU A 155 11.67 13.14 -23.55
C GLU A 155 11.04 12.39 -22.36
N LYS A 156 9.73 12.56 -22.16
CA LYS A 156 8.95 11.79 -21.17
C LYS A 156 8.97 10.30 -21.48
N LYS A 157 8.77 9.93 -22.75
CA LYS A 157 8.83 8.54 -23.21
C LYS A 157 10.20 7.91 -22.90
N GLY A 158 11.30 8.60 -23.24
CA GLY A 158 12.66 8.15 -22.93
C GLY A 158 12.89 7.93 -21.43
N TYR A 159 12.38 8.84 -20.59
CA TYR A 159 12.42 8.68 -19.14
C TYR A 159 11.59 7.47 -18.67
N HIS A 160 10.37 7.28 -19.18
CA HIS A 160 9.52 6.15 -18.77
C HIS A 160 10.09 4.80 -19.19
N GLU A 161 10.73 4.71 -20.35
CA GLU A 161 11.45 3.50 -20.75
C GLU A 161 12.64 3.21 -19.83
N PHE A 162 13.42 4.24 -19.45
CA PHE A 162 14.48 4.09 -18.46
C PHE A 162 13.93 3.57 -17.11
N MET A 163 12.82 4.13 -16.63
CA MET A 163 12.20 3.73 -15.37
C MET A 163 11.62 2.31 -15.41
N LYS A 164 10.93 1.92 -16.50
CA LYS A 164 10.42 0.55 -16.68
C LYS A 164 11.54 -0.48 -16.62
N LEU A 165 12.66 -0.23 -17.30
CA LEU A 165 13.83 -1.11 -17.26
C LEU A 165 14.47 -1.15 -15.87
N SER A 166 14.66 0.02 -15.28
CA SER A 166 15.35 0.18 -13.99
C SER A 166 14.57 -0.41 -12.82
N LEU A 167 13.24 -0.36 -12.89
CA LEU A 167 12.33 -0.89 -11.86
C LEU A 167 11.79 -2.27 -12.21
N SER A 168 12.28 -2.95 -13.25
CA SER A 168 11.81 -4.30 -13.55
C SER A 168 12.45 -5.34 -12.63
N TYR A 169 11.65 -6.19 -11.99
CA TYR A 169 12.16 -7.31 -11.20
C TYR A 169 13.07 -8.23 -12.02
N LYS A 170 12.78 -8.41 -13.32
CA LYS A 170 13.57 -9.25 -14.23
C LYS A 170 15.01 -8.75 -14.38
N THR A 171 15.21 -7.43 -14.50
CA THR A 171 16.52 -6.76 -14.58
C THR A 171 17.43 -7.16 -13.42
N TRP A 172 16.86 -7.21 -12.21
CA TRP A 172 17.63 -7.42 -10.99
C TRP A 172 17.76 -8.90 -10.60
N LYS A 173 16.77 -9.73 -10.97
CA LYS A 173 16.82 -11.19 -10.77
C LYS A 173 18.01 -11.84 -11.47
N THR A 174 18.40 -11.35 -12.65
CA THR A 174 19.51 -11.92 -13.44
C THR A 174 20.89 -11.46 -12.99
N THR A 175 20.96 -10.51 -12.06
CA THR A 175 22.25 -9.99 -11.57
C THR A 175 22.85 -11.00 -10.59
N SER A 176 24.00 -11.56 -10.94
CA SER A 176 24.66 -12.70 -10.28
C SER A 176 24.98 -12.52 -8.79
N GLN A 177 24.85 -11.30 -8.25
CA GLN A 177 25.29 -10.98 -6.90
C GLN A 177 24.18 -10.98 -5.85
N ASN A 178 22.87 -10.99 -6.17
CA ASN A 178 21.74 -10.91 -5.19
C ASN A 178 21.82 -9.77 -4.14
N GLN A 179 22.84 -8.92 -4.21
CA GLN A 179 23.14 -7.83 -3.28
C GLN A 179 22.37 -6.56 -3.61
N TRP A 180 21.26 -6.65 -4.34
CA TRP A 180 20.41 -5.49 -4.64
C TRP A 180 19.30 -5.30 -3.61
N SER A 181 18.84 -6.38 -2.97
CA SER A 181 17.74 -6.34 -2.02
C SER A 181 18.15 -5.64 -0.72
N SER A 182 17.32 -4.73 -0.23
CA SER A 182 17.43 -4.13 1.09
C SER A 182 16.70 -4.95 2.15
N PHE A 183 16.97 -4.63 3.41
CA PHE A 183 16.18 -5.12 4.54
C PHE A 183 14.71 -4.65 4.47
N ASN A 184 14.47 -3.46 3.89
CA ASN A 184 13.11 -2.94 3.71
C ASN A 184 12.24 -3.85 2.86
N ARG A 185 12.82 -4.62 1.91
CA ARG A 185 12.06 -5.61 1.14
C ARG A 185 11.34 -6.60 2.05
N TRP A 186 12.01 -7.13 3.07
CA TRP A 186 11.43 -8.11 3.99
C TRP A 186 10.37 -7.51 4.90
N LEU A 187 10.58 -6.27 5.36
CA LEU A 187 9.59 -5.58 6.17
C LEU A 187 8.36 -5.17 5.36
N TYR A 188 8.55 -4.75 4.10
CA TYR A 188 7.45 -4.51 3.18
C TYR A 188 6.69 -5.80 2.84
N ALA A 189 7.39 -6.89 2.55
CA ALA A 189 6.80 -8.21 2.32
C ALA A 189 5.93 -8.62 3.52
N SER A 190 6.47 -8.43 4.73
CA SER A 190 5.76 -8.70 5.98
C SER A 190 4.54 -7.79 6.13
N ALA A 191 4.67 -6.48 5.89
CA ALA A 191 3.56 -5.54 5.97
C ALA A 191 2.44 -5.90 4.98
N PHE A 192 2.78 -6.17 3.73
CA PHE A 192 1.83 -6.62 2.71
C PHE A 192 1.09 -7.88 3.15
N PHE A 193 1.84 -8.91 3.56
CA PHE A 193 1.27 -10.17 4.03
C PHE A 193 0.32 -9.96 5.22
N ILE A 194 0.72 -9.13 6.19
CA ILE A 194 -0.05 -8.80 7.38
C ILE A 194 -1.35 -8.05 7.01
N ILE A 195 -1.28 -7.07 6.11
CA ILE A 195 -2.45 -6.31 5.64
C ILE A 195 -3.46 -7.25 4.96
N VAL A 196 -2.99 -8.05 3.99
CA VAL A 196 -3.83 -8.96 3.20
C VAL A 196 -4.44 -10.05 4.08
N THR A 197 -3.65 -10.65 4.97
CA THR A 197 -4.14 -11.67 5.91
C THR A 197 -5.19 -11.09 6.84
N GLY A 198 -4.92 -9.91 7.42
CA GLY A 198 -5.81 -9.26 8.36
C GLY A 198 -7.14 -8.83 7.75
N SER A 199 -7.12 -8.23 6.55
CA SER A 199 -8.34 -7.86 5.83
C SER A 199 -9.16 -9.09 5.44
N SER A 200 -8.50 -10.16 4.98
CA SER A 200 -9.15 -11.42 4.62
C SER A 200 -9.77 -12.15 5.81
N ILE A 201 -9.13 -12.10 6.97
CA ILE A 201 -9.72 -12.59 8.24
C ILE A 201 -10.97 -11.78 8.56
N ASN A 202 -10.92 -10.45 8.42
CA ASN A 202 -12.07 -9.61 8.71
C ASN A 202 -13.26 -9.89 7.77
N ILE A 203 -12.99 -10.02 6.47
CA ILE A 203 -13.96 -10.45 5.46
C ILE A 203 -14.59 -11.79 5.88
N SER A 204 -13.77 -12.76 6.28
CA SER A 204 -14.26 -14.09 6.66
C SER A 204 -15.17 -14.04 7.89
N LEU A 205 -14.86 -13.21 8.88
CA LEU A 205 -15.71 -13.04 10.06
C LEU A 205 -17.12 -12.55 9.67
N ILE A 206 -17.23 -11.64 8.70
CA ILE A 206 -18.53 -11.17 8.20
C ILE A 206 -19.38 -12.33 7.68
N PHE A 207 -18.77 -13.31 6.99
CA PHE A 207 -19.49 -14.44 6.38
C PHE A 207 -19.74 -15.61 7.33
N LEU A 208 -18.79 -15.96 8.20
CA LEU A 208 -18.77 -17.26 8.88
C LEU A 208 -19.80 -17.42 10.00
N HIS A 209 -20.14 -16.36 10.72
CA HIS A 209 -20.85 -16.49 12.01
C HIS A 209 -22.28 -15.98 11.97
N SER A 210 -23.24 -16.83 12.35
CA SER A 210 -24.63 -16.42 12.56
C SER A 210 -24.83 -15.83 13.95
N ARG A 211 -26.00 -15.20 14.19
CA ARG A 211 -26.37 -14.61 15.48
C ARG A 211 -26.13 -15.59 16.63
N GLN A 212 -26.62 -16.82 16.53
CA GLN A 212 -26.54 -17.82 17.61
C GLN A 212 -25.11 -18.19 18.06
N GLN A 213 -24.09 -17.87 17.27
CA GLN A 213 -22.69 -18.24 17.54
C GLN A 213 -21.88 -17.13 18.22
N LEU A 214 -22.55 -16.07 18.69
CA LEU A 214 -21.93 -14.85 19.21
C LEU A 214 -22.39 -14.56 20.64
N ARG A 215 -21.44 -14.19 21.51
CA ARG A 215 -21.70 -13.83 22.92
C ARG A 215 -22.39 -12.47 23.05
N ASN A 216 -21.97 -11.48 22.24
CA ASN A 216 -22.60 -10.16 22.16
C ASN A 216 -22.65 -9.70 20.70
N HIS A 217 -23.84 -9.68 20.11
CA HIS A 217 -24.06 -9.36 18.71
C HIS A 217 -23.74 -7.91 18.38
N SER A 218 -24.16 -6.99 19.24
CA SER A 218 -24.02 -5.55 19.01
C SER A 218 -22.55 -5.15 19.02
N GLN A 219 -21.79 -5.61 20.02
CA GLN A 219 -20.34 -5.36 20.09
C GLN A 219 -19.62 -6.03 18.92
N TYR A 220 -20.01 -7.24 18.54
CA TYR A 220 -19.40 -7.94 17.41
C TYR A 220 -19.54 -7.17 16.10
N ILE A 221 -20.77 -6.71 15.78
CA ILE A 221 -21.03 -5.94 14.58
C ILE A 221 -20.32 -4.59 14.62
N TYR A 222 -20.27 -3.96 15.79
CA TYR A 222 -19.53 -2.72 15.98
C TYR A 222 -18.03 -2.87 15.65
N HIS A 223 -17.35 -3.87 16.23
CA HIS A 223 -15.93 -4.10 15.97
C HIS A 223 -15.66 -4.52 14.52
N LEU A 224 -16.57 -5.29 13.90
CA LEU A 224 -16.49 -5.58 12.46
C LEU A 224 -16.64 -4.32 11.61
N ALA A 225 -17.58 -3.44 11.92
CA ALA A 225 -17.75 -2.20 11.16
C ALA A 225 -16.52 -1.30 11.26
N VAL A 226 -15.99 -1.10 12.48
CA VAL A 226 -14.78 -0.28 12.70
C VAL A 226 -13.59 -0.84 11.94
N SER A 227 -13.26 -2.12 12.12
CA SER A 227 -12.16 -2.76 11.40
C SER A 227 -12.35 -2.68 9.88
N SER A 228 -13.59 -2.81 9.40
CA SER A 228 -13.88 -2.73 7.97
C SER A 228 -13.64 -1.36 7.38
N LEU A 229 -14.13 -0.31 8.03
CA LEU A 229 -13.88 1.07 7.60
C LEU A 229 -12.39 1.40 7.62
N LEU A 230 -11.66 0.93 8.64
CA LEU A 230 -10.21 1.11 8.73
C LEU A 230 -9.49 0.41 7.58
N PHE A 231 -9.81 -0.85 7.24
CA PHE A 231 -9.22 -1.50 6.06
C PHE A 231 -9.59 -0.82 4.74
N ILE A 232 -10.79 -0.25 4.62
CA ILE A 232 -11.19 0.51 3.43
C ILE A 232 -10.35 1.79 3.25
N ALA A 233 -9.82 2.38 4.33
CA ALA A 233 -8.91 3.52 4.24
C ALA A 233 -7.60 3.23 3.47
N TRP A 234 -7.27 1.95 3.25
CA TRP A 234 -6.17 1.56 2.36
C TRP A 234 -6.44 1.94 0.89
N MET A 235 -7.69 1.84 0.45
CA MET A 235 -8.08 2.09 -0.95
C MET A 235 -7.68 3.47 -1.47
N PRO A 236 -8.07 4.61 -0.85
CA PRO A 236 -7.67 5.91 -1.36
C PRO A 236 -6.15 6.04 -1.49
N LEU A 237 -5.37 5.57 -0.50
CA LEU A 237 -3.91 5.60 -0.57
C LEU A 237 -3.34 4.75 -1.71
N ARG A 238 -3.97 3.61 -2.02
CA ARG A 238 -3.58 2.77 -3.17
C ARG A 238 -3.95 3.43 -4.49
N VAL A 239 -5.11 4.08 -4.56
CA VAL A 239 -5.53 4.86 -5.73
C VAL A 239 -4.58 6.02 -5.99
N TYR A 240 -4.16 6.74 -4.95
CA TYR A 240 -3.14 7.78 -5.07
C TYR A 240 -1.85 7.23 -5.68
N TYR A 241 -1.37 6.08 -5.20
CA TYR A 241 -0.20 5.42 -5.77
C TYR A 241 -0.40 5.08 -7.26
N ASN A 242 -1.56 4.55 -7.64
CA ASN A 242 -1.82 4.19 -9.03
C ASN A 242 -1.92 5.41 -9.96
N ILE A 243 -2.60 6.48 -9.53
CA ILE A 243 -2.82 7.66 -10.39
C ILE A 243 -1.61 8.58 -10.40
N SER A 244 -1.00 8.83 -9.23
CA SER A 244 0.09 9.79 -9.09
C SER A 244 1.44 9.12 -9.24
N THR A 245 1.74 8.11 -8.43
CA THR A 245 3.07 7.49 -8.41
C THR A 245 3.35 6.67 -9.68
N LYS A 246 2.49 5.70 -10.03
CA LYS A 246 2.73 4.86 -11.22
C LYS A 246 2.77 5.66 -12.51
N ASN A 247 1.95 6.70 -12.64
CA ASN A 247 2.02 7.57 -13.81
C ASN A 247 3.40 8.28 -13.88
N ILE A 248 3.89 8.80 -12.75
CA ILE A 248 5.22 9.38 -12.67
C ILE A 248 6.32 8.36 -12.97
N LEU A 249 6.18 7.09 -12.60
CA LEU A 249 7.19 6.07 -12.84
C LEU A 249 7.14 5.50 -14.28
N PHE A 250 5.95 5.14 -14.76
CA PHE A 250 5.78 4.28 -15.94
C PHE A 250 5.04 4.94 -17.12
N GLY A 251 4.49 6.15 -16.94
CA GLY A 251 3.93 6.96 -18.03
C GLY A 251 2.57 6.48 -18.54
N SER A 252 1.85 5.70 -17.73
CA SER A 252 0.54 5.19 -18.08
C SER A 252 -0.54 5.89 -17.26
N ASP A 253 -1.45 6.59 -17.95
CA ASP A 253 -2.59 7.28 -17.32
C ASP A 253 -3.64 6.29 -16.74
N PHE A 254 -3.57 5.01 -17.11
CA PHE A 254 -4.47 3.95 -16.64
C PHE A 254 -3.74 2.61 -16.47
N VAL A 255 -2.90 2.47 -15.44
CA VAL A 255 -2.47 1.14 -14.98
C VAL A 255 -3.05 0.90 -13.59
N VAL A 256 -4.35 0.60 -13.60
CA VAL A 256 -4.92 -0.32 -12.62
C VAL A 256 -4.11 -1.61 -12.81
N GLY A 257 -3.19 -1.90 -11.90
CA GLY A 257 -2.45 -3.16 -11.94
C GLY A 257 -3.41 -4.34 -11.79
N ASN A 258 -2.99 -5.53 -12.18
CA ASN A 258 -3.85 -6.73 -12.11
C ASN A 258 -4.46 -6.95 -10.71
N MET A 259 -3.70 -6.66 -9.66
CA MET A 259 -4.16 -6.72 -8.26
C MET A 259 -5.12 -5.60 -7.88
N ASP A 260 -5.08 -4.46 -8.59
CA ASP A 260 -5.94 -3.32 -8.33
C ASP A 260 -7.37 -3.60 -8.82
N ILE A 261 -7.55 -4.29 -9.96
CA ILE A 261 -8.87 -4.75 -10.44
C ILE A 261 -9.53 -5.66 -9.39
N PHE A 262 -8.75 -6.58 -8.83
CA PHE A 262 -9.21 -7.50 -7.79
C PHE A 262 -9.67 -6.75 -6.53
N ALA A 263 -8.89 -5.76 -6.08
CA ALA A 263 -9.28 -4.91 -4.96
C ALA A 263 -10.58 -4.14 -5.24
N TRP A 264 -10.72 -3.57 -6.44
CA TRP A 264 -11.92 -2.83 -6.86
C TRP A 264 -13.20 -3.68 -6.89
N ILE A 265 -13.10 -4.99 -7.05
CA ILE A 265 -14.25 -5.90 -7.01
C ILE A 265 -14.54 -6.37 -5.57
N ILE A 266 -13.49 -6.70 -4.81
CA ILE A 266 -13.66 -7.24 -3.46
C ILE A 266 -14.17 -6.21 -2.47
N PHE A 267 -13.68 -4.97 -2.50
CA PHE A 267 -14.09 -3.96 -1.53
C PHE A 267 -15.59 -3.62 -1.60
N PRO A 268 -16.23 -3.50 -2.78
CA PRO A 268 -17.68 -3.39 -2.88
C PRO A 268 -18.42 -4.61 -2.35
N ILE A 269 -18.01 -5.84 -2.72
CA ILE A 269 -18.63 -7.07 -2.22
C ILE A 269 -18.56 -7.12 -0.68
N TYR A 270 -17.41 -6.74 -0.15
CA TYR A 270 -17.16 -6.64 1.28
C TYR A 270 -18.06 -5.62 1.97
N LEU A 271 -18.18 -4.40 1.42
CA LEU A 271 -19.05 -3.35 1.95
C LEU A 271 -20.52 -3.77 1.93
N ILE A 272 -20.99 -4.34 0.81
CA ILE A 272 -22.36 -4.85 0.67
C ILE A 272 -22.60 -5.96 1.69
N SER A 273 -21.65 -6.88 1.86
CA SER A 273 -21.77 -7.99 2.82
C SER A 273 -21.86 -7.49 4.26
N LEU A 274 -21.09 -6.46 4.62
CA LEU A 274 -21.18 -5.80 5.92
C LEU A 274 -22.55 -5.14 6.12
N ILE A 275 -23.04 -4.40 5.14
CA ILE A 275 -24.35 -3.74 5.18
C ILE A 275 -25.46 -4.78 5.37
N LEU A 276 -25.45 -5.86 4.57
CA LEU A 276 -26.41 -6.95 4.68
C LEU A 276 -26.33 -7.62 6.05
N LYS A 277 -25.13 -7.76 6.63
CA LYS A 277 -24.93 -8.32 7.96
C LYS A 277 -25.56 -7.45 9.05
N ILE A 278 -25.31 -6.14 8.99
CA ILE A 278 -25.88 -5.15 9.92
C ILE A 278 -27.40 -5.15 9.80
N TYR A 279 -27.92 -5.13 8.58
CA TYR A 279 -29.35 -5.18 8.31
C TYR A 279 -29.99 -6.45 8.91
N LYS A 280 -29.42 -7.63 8.66
CA LYS A 280 -29.95 -8.91 9.17
C LYS A 280 -29.91 -9.02 10.71
N ILE A 281 -28.95 -8.38 11.37
CA ILE A 281 -28.73 -8.56 12.82
C ILE A 281 -29.37 -7.45 13.66
N ARG A 282 -29.24 -6.19 13.23
CA ARG A 282 -29.61 -5.01 14.04
C ARG A 282 -30.66 -4.12 13.37
N GLN A 283 -30.82 -4.19 12.04
CA GLN A 283 -31.67 -3.26 11.27
C GLN A 283 -31.34 -1.77 11.55
N ASP A 284 -30.08 -1.47 11.86
CA ASP A 284 -29.62 -0.12 12.20
C ASP A 284 -29.34 0.71 10.94
N TRP A 285 -30.37 1.42 10.48
CA TRP A 285 -30.31 2.25 9.28
C TRP A 285 -29.29 3.38 9.37
N ASN A 286 -29.08 3.97 10.56
CA ASN A 286 -28.11 5.04 10.74
C ASN A 286 -26.69 4.51 10.53
N ALA A 287 -26.36 3.36 11.11
CA ALA A 287 -25.07 2.72 10.89
C ALA A 287 -24.88 2.32 9.41
N ILE A 288 -25.93 1.79 8.76
CA ILE A 288 -25.89 1.42 7.34
C ILE A 288 -25.60 2.65 6.48
N ILE A 289 -26.30 3.77 6.69
CA ILE A 289 -26.11 5.01 5.93
C ILE A 289 -24.69 5.53 6.12
N ILE A 290 -24.21 5.62 7.36
CA ILE A 290 -22.86 6.12 7.66
C ILE A 290 -21.79 5.24 7.01
N ILE A 291 -21.88 3.92 7.15
CA ILE A 291 -20.92 2.98 6.56
C ILE A 291 -20.94 3.05 5.03
N SER A 292 -22.13 3.17 4.44
CA SER A 292 -22.28 3.31 2.99
C SER A 292 -21.64 4.61 2.49
N ILE A 293 -21.89 5.73 3.16
CA ILE A 293 -21.28 7.03 2.83
C ILE A 293 -19.76 6.94 2.96
N ILE A 294 -19.24 6.55 4.12
CA ILE A 294 -17.80 6.50 4.36
C ILE A 294 -17.12 5.54 3.37
N GLY A 295 -17.65 4.33 3.23
CA GLY A 295 -17.04 3.30 2.42
C GLY A 295 -17.14 3.51 0.91
N THR A 296 -18.06 4.37 0.43
CA THR A 296 -18.12 4.76 -0.98
C THR A 296 -17.41 6.09 -1.25
N CYS A 297 -17.59 7.10 -0.40
CA CYS A 297 -16.97 8.41 -0.58
C CYS A 297 -15.45 8.37 -0.48
N LEU A 298 -14.86 7.59 0.45
CA LEU A 298 -13.40 7.50 0.59
C LEU A 298 -12.70 7.02 -0.69
N PRO A 299 -13.10 5.88 -1.31
CA PRO A 299 -12.55 5.48 -2.60
C PRO A 299 -12.80 6.49 -3.73
N LEU A 300 -13.99 7.10 -3.79
CA LEU A 300 -14.34 8.07 -4.83
C LEU A 300 -13.51 9.35 -4.74
N ILE A 301 -13.25 9.86 -3.53
CA ILE A 301 -12.32 10.98 -3.31
C ILE A 301 -10.95 10.64 -3.89
N GLY A 302 -10.48 9.41 -3.70
CA GLY A 302 -9.21 8.99 -4.26
C GLY A 302 -9.17 8.99 -5.78
N ILE A 303 -10.25 8.59 -6.44
CA ILE A 303 -10.35 8.58 -7.91
C ILE A 303 -10.39 10.01 -8.45
N PHE A 304 -11.33 10.83 -7.97
CA PHE A 304 -11.66 12.10 -8.60
C PHE A 304 -10.84 13.29 -8.08
N LYS A 305 -10.22 13.15 -6.90
CA LYS A 305 -9.58 14.25 -6.19
C LYS A 305 -8.31 13.77 -5.46
N THR A 306 -7.35 13.20 -6.19
CA THR A 306 -6.07 12.72 -5.63
C THR A 306 -5.34 13.75 -4.74
N LYS A 307 -5.40 15.05 -5.07
CA LYS A 307 -4.86 16.13 -4.23
C LYS A 307 -5.46 16.20 -2.82
N TRP A 308 -6.70 15.75 -2.64
CA TRP A 308 -7.32 15.71 -1.32
C TRP A 308 -6.71 14.61 -0.47
N ILE A 309 -6.23 13.53 -1.06
CA ILE A 309 -5.48 12.50 -0.32
C ILE A 309 -4.20 13.09 0.26
N ASP A 310 -3.49 13.93 -0.50
CA ASP A 310 -2.29 14.62 -0.01
C ASP A 310 -2.58 15.40 1.27
N VAL A 311 -3.72 16.10 1.30
CA VAL A 311 -4.15 16.92 2.45
C VAL A 311 -4.65 16.05 3.60
N THR A 312 -5.55 15.09 3.31
CA THR A 312 -6.20 14.24 4.33
C THR A 312 -5.22 13.35 5.07
N PHE A 313 -4.22 12.81 4.36
CA PHE A 313 -3.22 11.91 4.97
C PHE A 313 -1.87 12.60 5.22
N GLY A 314 -1.78 13.91 4.96
CA GLY A 314 -0.58 14.70 5.20
C GLY A 314 0.64 14.22 4.42
N LEU A 315 0.48 13.82 3.16
CA LEU A 315 1.59 13.30 2.33
C LEU A 315 2.69 14.36 2.13
N ASN A 316 2.30 15.62 2.07
CA ASN A 316 3.22 16.76 1.96
C ASN A 316 3.52 17.44 3.31
N SER A 317 3.08 16.85 4.42
CA SER A 317 3.15 17.44 5.76
C SER A 317 4.39 16.97 6.53
N THR A 318 4.59 17.55 7.71
CA THR A 318 5.66 17.12 8.63
C THR A 318 5.27 15.83 9.34
N PRO A 319 6.24 15.02 9.78
CA PRO A 319 5.99 13.76 10.51
C PRO A 319 5.10 13.92 11.76
N ILE A 320 5.10 15.12 12.34
CA ILE A 320 4.23 15.50 13.48
C ILE A 320 2.75 15.28 13.13
N THR A 321 2.33 15.57 11.89
CA THR A 321 0.94 15.37 11.47
C THR A 321 0.52 13.89 11.50
N TRP A 322 1.44 12.97 11.20
CA TRP A 322 1.19 11.53 11.28
C TRP A 322 1.13 11.04 12.73
N ILE A 323 1.95 11.61 13.62
CA ILE A 323 1.89 11.35 15.07
C ILE A 323 0.55 11.83 15.64
N ILE A 324 0.08 13.01 15.24
CA ILE A 324 -1.24 13.53 15.65
C ILE A 324 -2.35 12.62 15.10
N GLY A 325 -2.27 12.20 13.84
CA GLY A 325 -3.22 11.26 13.23
C GLY A 325 -3.30 9.91 13.97
N LEU A 326 -2.14 9.37 14.36
CA LEU A 326 -2.03 8.17 15.22
C LEU A 326 -2.76 8.35 16.55
N LEU A 327 -2.48 9.45 17.26
CA LEU A 327 -3.07 9.75 18.56
C LEU A 327 -4.60 9.93 18.45
N LEU A 328 -5.08 10.61 17.41
CA LEU A 328 -6.50 10.77 17.15
C LEU A 328 -7.17 9.44 16.83
N GLY A 329 -6.56 8.59 16.00
CA GLY A 329 -7.08 7.25 15.69
C GLY A 329 -7.20 6.38 16.94
N TRP A 330 -6.20 6.43 17.82
CA TRP A 330 -6.22 5.71 19.10
C TRP A 330 -7.27 6.26 20.06
N LEU A 331 -7.40 7.59 20.14
CA LEU A 331 -8.38 8.26 20.99
C LEU A 331 -9.82 7.97 20.54
N ILE A 332 -10.08 7.95 19.23
CA ILE A 332 -11.36 7.51 18.66
C ILE A 332 -11.62 6.07 19.08
N PHE A 333 -10.69 5.15 18.83
CA PHE A 333 -10.88 3.75 19.23
C PHE A 333 -11.18 3.61 20.73
N TYR A 334 -10.44 4.30 21.60
CA TYR A 334 -10.63 4.25 23.04
C TYR A 334 -11.98 4.81 23.50
N VAL A 335 -12.37 6.00 23.00
CA VAL A 335 -13.64 6.64 23.35
C VAL A 335 -14.82 5.78 22.91
N PHE A 336 -14.74 5.19 21.72
CA PHE A 336 -15.83 4.39 21.21
C PHE A 336 -15.88 2.96 21.79
N ASP A 337 -14.74 2.33 22.13
CA ASP A 337 -14.71 1.05 22.86
C ASP A 337 -15.38 1.19 24.24
N LYS A 338 -15.15 2.31 24.92
CA LYS A 338 -15.81 2.60 26.20
C LYS A 338 -17.32 2.76 26.05
N ARG A 339 -17.79 3.37 24.96
CA ARG A 339 -19.24 3.47 24.67
C ARG A 339 -19.87 2.15 24.28
N ALA A 340 -19.15 1.23 23.64
CA ALA A 340 -19.69 -0.09 23.28
C ALA A 340 -19.88 -1.03 24.48
N LYS A 341 -19.28 -0.72 25.64
CA LYS A 341 -19.41 -1.46 26.90
C LYS A 341 -20.60 -1.02 27.76
N HIS A 342 -21.20 0.12 27.44
CA HIS A 342 -22.44 0.64 28.05
C HIS A 342 -23.60 0.49 27.06
#